data_AF-A0A5M4FBR8-F1
#
_entry.id   AF-A0A5M4FBR8-F1
#
_cell.length_a   1.000
_cell.length_b   1.000
_cell.length_c   1.000
_cell.angle_alpha   90.00
_cell.angle_beta   90.00
_cell.angle_gamma   90.00
#
_symmetry.space_group_name_H-M   'P 1'
#
loop_
_entity.id
_entity.type
_entity.pdbx_description
1 polymer ?
#
loop_
_entity_poly.entity_id
_entity_poly.type
_entity_poly.pdbx_seq_one_letter_code
_entity_poly.pdbx_strand_id
1 'polypeptide(L)'
;MTFDPGSTGTTVTIFGGSDPLDHALSNQLDRRGCKTHSVTVATGWLQSVTHAIMRLDTVAGAEAFKQLADTPEPRSHVVAVCPETEDAAESDRVRDLCRACGVHHDVALIWHPPLGASTTAASTASTTAALAATVADEMADHLSVGAPAFVTRPFTFESEGH
;
A
#
# COMPACT_ATOMS: atom_id res chain seq x y z
N MET A 1 -13.79 -27.21 24.03
CA MET A 1 -12.93 -26.06 23.72
C MET A 1 -13.55 -25.40 22.51
N THR A 2 -14.15 -24.23 22.69
CA THR A 2 -14.98 -23.55 21.69
C THR A 2 -14.47 -22.12 21.54
N PHE A 3 -13.84 -21.84 20.39
CA PHE A 3 -13.50 -20.55 19.80
C PHE A 3 -13.12 -20.89 18.34
N ASP A 4 -13.56 -20.28 17.24
CA ASP A 4 -14.68 -19.43 16.85
C ASP A 4 -14.75 -19.63 15.30
N PRO A 5 -15.87 -20.02 14.68
CA PRO A 5 -15.89 -20.34 13.25
C PRO A 5 -15.92 -19.05 12.41
N GLY A 6 -14.74 -18.55 12.04
CA GLY A 6 -14.57 -17.57 10.97
C GLY A 6 -14.09 -16.20 11.46
N SER A 7 -12.77 -16.00 11.46
CA SER A 7 -12.25 -14.63 11.38
C SER A 7 -12.70 -14.04 10.04
N THR A 8 -13.72 -13.19 10.08
CA THR A 8 -14.11 -12.28 9.00
C THR A 8 -13.13 -11.11 8.95
N GLY A 9 -11.83 -11.41 8.97
CA GLY A 9 -10.78 -10.41 8.88
C GLY A 9 -10.95 -9.56 7.63
N THR A 10 -10.69 -8.25 7.75
CA THR A 10 -10.75 -7.30 6.65
C THR A 10 -9.94 -7.80 5.46
N THR A 11 -10.56 -7.79 4.27
CA THR A 11 -9.87 -8.12 3.03
C THR A 11 -9.15 -6.88 2.51
N VAL A 12 -7.83 -6.96 2.40
CA VAL A 12 -6.97 -5.94 1.81
C VAL A 12 -6.57 -6.37 0.40
N THR A 13 -6.85 -5.54 -0.58
CA THR A 13 -6.45 -5.79 -1.97
C THR A 13 -5.09 -5.17 -2.24
N ILE A 14 -4.13 -5.99 -2.69
CA ILE A 14 -2.78 -5.53 -3.06
C ILE A 14 -2.73 -5.45 -4.59
N PHE A 15 -2.68 -4.22 -5.12
CA PHE A 15 -2.38 -3.99 -6.54
C PHE A 15 -0.86 -3.88 -6.69
N GLY A 16 -0.23 -4.96 -7.16
CA GLY A 16 1.21 -5.15 -7.09
C GLY A 16 1.80 -5.95 -8.26
N GLY A 17 2.94 -6.59 -8.02
CA GLY A 17 3.79 -7.24 -9.03
C GLY A 17 4.07 -8.73 -8.79
N SER A 18 3.53 -9.33 -7.72
CA SER A 18 3.86 -10.69 -7.26
C SER A 18 5.35 -10.88 -6.94
N ASP A 19 5.98 -9.87 -6.36
CA ASP A 19 7.41 -9.88 -6.01
C ASP A 19 7.61 -10.04 -4.48
N PRO A 20 8.87 -10.05 -3.98
CA PRO A 20 9.14 -10.22 -2.56
C PRO A 20 8.44 -9.20 -1.63
N LEU A 21 8.16 -7.98 -2.09
CA LEU A 21 7.43 -7.00 -1.29
C LEU A 21 5.96 -7.41 -1.13
N ASP A 22 5.31 -7.89 -2.19
CA ASP A 22 3.91 -8.35 -2.10
C ASP A 22 3.78 -9.54 -1.15
N HIS A 23 4.75 -10.47 -1.19
CA HIS A 23 4.80 -11.59 -0.23
C HIS A 23 5.01 -11.11 1.21
N ALA A 24 5.90 -10.15 1.42
CA ALA A 24 6.15 -9.57 2.74
C ALA A 24 4.90 -8.84 3.26
N LEU A 25 4.19 -8.08 2.41
CA LEU A 25 2.93 -7.41 2.74
C LEU A 25 1.85 -8.41 3.14
N SER A 26 1.66 -9.47 2.35
CA SER A 26 0.71 -10.54 2.69
C SER A 26 1.00 -11.17 4.04
N ASN A 27 2.27 -11.48 4.34
CA ASN A 27 2.65 -12.04 5.63
C ASN A 27 2.41 -11.07 6.80
N GLN A 28 2.67 -9.78 6.61
CA GLN A 28 2.45 -8.77 7.66
C GLN A 28 0.95 -8.53 7.91
N LEU A 29 0.13 -8.52 6.87
CA LEU A 29 -1.32 -8.37 6.98
C LEU A 29 -1.97 -9.61 7.62
N ASP A 30 -1.53 -10.82 7.26
CA ASP A 30 -2.01 -12.07 7.87
C ASP A 30 -1.74 -12.09 9.38
N ARG A 31 -0.54 -11.67 9.81
CA ARG A 31 -0.20 -11.51 11.24
C ARG A 31 -1.10 -10.53 11.98
N ARG A 32 -1.69 -9.56 11.28
CA ARG A 32 -2.65 -8.58 11.81
C ARG A 32 -4.11 -9.03 11.64
N GLY A 33 -4.33 -10.28 11.21
CA GLY A 33 -5.66 -10.88 11.06
C GLY A 33 -6.40 -10.47 9.79
N CYS A 34 -5.72 -9.84 8.83
CA CYS A 34 -6.29 -9.44 7.54
C CYS A 34 -6.16 -10.56 6.50
N LYS A 35 -7.10 -10.62 5.56
CA LYS A 35 -6.99 -11.47 4.36
C LYS A 35 -6.46 -10.64 3.21
N THR A 36 -5.60 -11.22 2.37
CA THR A 36 -5.08 -10.49 1.20
C THR A 36 -5.63 -11.02 -0.11
N HIS A 37 -5.98 -10.11 -1.01
CA HIS A 37 -6.31 -10.41 -2.41
C HIS A 37 -5.30 -9.70 -3.32
N SER A 38 -4.49 -10.47 -4.06
CA SER A 38 -3.46 -9.91 -4.95
C SER A 38 -4.00 -9.69 -6.36
N VAL A 39 -3.78 -8.49 -6.88
CA VAL A 39 -4.09 -8.08 -8.25
C VAL A 39 -2.78 -7.68 -8.92
N THR A 40 -2.32 -8.50 -9.86
CA THR A 40 -1.02 -8.35 -10.51
C THR A 40 -1.14 -7.97 -11.99
N VAL A 41 -2.36 -7.99 -12.51
CA VAL A 41 -2.70 -7.59 -13.88
C VAL A 41 -3.30 -6.19 -13.84
N ALA A 42 -3.04 -5.39 -14.86
CA ALA A 42 -3.57 -4.04 -15.02
C ALA A 42 -5.08 -4.05 -15.37
N THR A 43 -5.91 -4.52 -14.44
CA THR A 43 -7.37 -4.55 -14.59
C THR A 43 -8.04 -3.23 -14.23
N GLY A 44 -7.30 -2.32 -13.59
CA GLY A 44 -7.85 -1.08 -13.06
C GLY A 44 -8.46 -1.23 -11.67
N TRP A 45 -9.21 -0.21 -11.25
CA TRP A 45 -9.83 -0.17 -9.92
C TRP A 45 -11.01 -1.14 -9.83
N LEU A 46 -11.11 -1.86 -8.72
CA LEU A 46 -12.18 -2.81 -8.45
C LEU A 46 -13.19 -2.17 -7.50
N GLN A 47 -14.41 -1.92 -7.98
CA GLN A 47 -15.45 -1.18 -7.24
C GLN A 47 -15.85 -1.79 -5.89
N SER A 48 -15.61 -3.09 -5.68
CA SER A 48 -15.90 -3.78 -4.42
C SER A 48 -14.79 -3.62 -3.36
N VAL A 49 -13.67 -2.99 -3.71
CA VAL A 49 -12.54 -2.82 -2.80
C VAL A 49 -12.85 -1.70 -1.83
N THR A 50 -12.55 -1.94 -0.54
CA THR A 50 -12.70 -0.97 0.55
C THR A 50 -11.37 -0.65 1.22
N HIS A 51 -10.39 -1.56 1.13
CA HIS A 51 -9.05 -1.42 1.67
C HIS A 51 -8.05 -1.87 0.61
N ALA A 52 -7.14 -0.99 0.21
CA ALA A 52 -6.19 -1.28 -0.86
C ALA A 52 -4.77 -0.83 -0.52
N ILE A 53 -3.80 -1.61 -0.98
CA ILE A 53 -2.41 -1.19 -1.10
C ILE A 53 -2.13 -1.06 -2.59
N MET A 54 -1.70 0.13 -3.01
CA MET A 54 -1.39 0.44 -4.42
C MET A 54 0.09 0.67 -4.59
N ARG A 55 0.76 -0.26 -5.25
CA ARG A 55 2.17 -0.12 -5.60
C ARG A 55 2.33 0.61 -6.91
N LEU A 56 2.65 1.91 -6.82
CA LEU A 56 2.70 2.79 -7.99
C LEU A 56 3.92 2.53 -8.90
N ASP A 57 4.89 1.76 -8.42
CA ASP A 57 6.00 1.20 -9.21
C ASP A 57 5.58 0.00 -10.08
N THR A 58 4.37 -0.51 -9.91
CA THR A 58 3.84 -1.64 -10.68
C THR A 58 2.77 -1.21 -11.66
N VAL A 59 2.63 -1.92 -12.78
CA VAL A 59 1.61 -1.59 -13.79
C VAL A 59 0.20 -1.74 -13.23
N ALA A 60 -0.04 -2.76 -12.39
CA ALA A 60 -1.34 -2.98 -11.77
C ALA A 60 -1.72 -1.85 -10.80
N GLY A 61 -0.80 -1.45 -9.91
CA GLY A 61 -1.04 -0.37 -8.96
C GLY A 61 -1.19 1.00 -9.65
N ALA A 62 -0.34 1.31 -10.62
CA ALA A 62 -0.44 2.58 -11.36
C ALA A 62 -1.77 2.70 -12.15
N GLU A 63 -2.24 1.62 -12.77
CA GLU A 63 -3.51 1.62 -13.50
C GLU A 63 -4.72 1.72 -12.56
N ALA A 64 -4.71 0.97 -11.46
CA ALA A 64 -5.76 1.06 -10.45
C ALA A 64 -5.84 2.46 -9.82
N PHE A 65 -4.69 3.10 -9.57
CA PHE A 65 -4.64 4.43 -8.97
C PHE A 65 -5.19 5.53 -9.88
N LYS A 66 -4.92 5.46 -11.20
CA LYS A 66 -5.53 6.38 -12.17
C LYS A 66 -7.05 6.30 -12.16
N GLN A 67 -7.60 5.08 -12.15
CA GLN A 67 -9.05 4.88 -12.18
C GLN A 67 -9.73 5.17 -10.85
N LEU A 68 -9.01 5.02 -9.72
CA LEU A 68 -9.52 5.41 -8.41
C LEU A 68 -9.87 6.90 -8.37
N ALA A 69 -9.04 7.76 -8.96
CA ALA A 69 -9.29 9.21 -8.99
C ALA A 69 -10.63 9.57 -9.66
N ASP A 70 -11.07 8.75 -10.62
CA ASP A 70 -12.34 8.91 -11.33
C ASP A 70 -13.52 8.16 -10.68
N THR A 71 -13.29 7.46 -9.57
CA THR A 71 -14.29 6.58 -8.92
C THR A 71 -14.59 7.03 -7.49
N PRO A 72 -15.45 8.06 -7.28
CA PRO A 72 -15.67 8.66 -5.97
C PRO A 72 -16.38 7.77 -4.95
N GLU A 73 -17.12 6.75 -5.41
CA GLU A 73 -17.86 5.82 -4.55
C GLU A 73 -17.73 4.36 -5.03
N PRO A 74 -17.74 3.37 -4.11
CA PRO A 74 -17.77 3.54 -2.65
C PRO A 74 -16.42 4.04 -2.10
N ARG A 75 -16.47 4.72 -0.94
CA ARG A 75 -15.26 5.19 -0.26
C ARG A 75 -14.37 3.99 0.11
N SER A 76 -13.06 4.21 0.01
CA SER A 76 -12.03 3.23 0.35
C SER A 76 -10.93 3.86 1.18
N HIS A 77 -10.23 3.04 1.97
CA HIS A 77 -8.94 3.34 2.55
C HIS A 77 -7.84 2.79 1.64
N VAL A 78 -6.89 3.63 1.24
CA VAL A 78 -5.87 3.33 0.23
C VAL A 78 -4.50 3.76 0.74
N VAL A 79 -3.56 2.81 0.76
CA VAL A 79 -2.15 3.09 1.00
C VAL A 79 -1.41 3.04 -0.34
N ALA A 80 -1.05 4.21 -0.86
CA ALA A 80 -0.20 4.35 -2.03
C ALA A 80 1.27 4.20 -1.63
N VAL A 81 1.96 3.24 -2.24
CA VAL A 81 3.37 2.91 -2.00
C VAL A 81 4.14 3.31 -3.25
N CYS A 82 5.07 4.25 -3.11
CA CYS A 82 5.79 4.82 -4.24
C CYS A 82 7.29 4.92 -3.98
N PRO A 83 8.14 4.51 -4.93
CA PRO A 83 9.59 4.70 -4.80
C PRO A 83 9.93 6.19 -4.87
N GLU A 84 10.93 6.59 -4.11
CA GLU A 84 11.52 7.92 -4.23
C GLU A 84 12.15 8.10 -5.62
N THR A 85 11.95 9.28 -6.19
CA THR A 85 12.50 9.71 -7.48
C THR A 85 13.28 11.00 -7.30
N GLU A 86 14.36 11.18 -8.06
CA GLU A 86 15.10 12.44 -8.10
C GLU A 86 14.34 13.53 -8.87
N ASP A 87 13.32 13.15 -9.65
CA ASP A 87 12.46 14.09 -10.37
C ASP A 87 11.39 14.67 -9.45
N ALA A 88 11.61 15.91 -9.02
CA ALA A 88 10.65 16.66 -8.21
C ALA A 88 9.28 16.81 -8.91
N ALA A 89 9.26 16.96 -10.25
CA ALA A 89 8.01 17.11 -10.98
C ALA A 89 7.20 15.81 -10.99
N GLU A 90 7.86 14.65 -11.04
CA GLU A 90 7.20 13.35 -10.88
C GLU A 90 6.65 13.18 -9.46
N SER A 91 7.44 13.49 -8.45
CA SER A 91 7.01 13.45 -7.04
C SER A 91 5.78 14.32 -6.78
N ASP A 92 5.77 15.54 -7.31
CA ASP A 92 4.64 16.47 -7.16
C ASP A 92 3.39 15.99 -7.89
N ARG A 93 3.53 15.40 -9.08
CA ARG A 93 2.40 14.78 -9.80
C ARG A 93 1.77 13.65 -8.97
N VAL A 94 2.57 12.80 -8.34
CA VAL A 94 2.06 11.73 -7.46
C VAL A 94 1.32 12.31 -6.26
N ARG A 95 1.88 13.35 -5.61
CA ARG A 95 1.20 14.04 -4.49
C ARG A 95 -0.13 14.66 -4.91
N ASP A 96 -0.17 15.30 -6.07
CA ASP A 96 -1.39 15.93 -6.58
C ASP A 96 -2.46 14.89 -6.91
N LEU A 97 -2.08 13.75 -7.51
CA LEU A 97 -3.00 12.63 -7.73
C LEU A 97 -3.51 12.03 -6.41
N CYS A 98 -2.65 11.85 -5.41
CA CYS A 98 -3.07 11.38 -4.08
C CYS A 98 -4.02 12.38 -3.42
N ARG A 99 -3.76 13.68 -3.56
CA ARG A 99 -4.64 14.73 -3.04
C ARG A 99 -6.00 14.72 -3.72
N ALA A 100 -6.04 14.50 -5.04
CA ALA A 100 -7.29 14.36 -5.79
C ALA A 100 -8.10 13.14 -5.32
N CYS A 101 -7.45 11.99 -5.14
CA CYS A 101 -8.10 10.80 -4.59
C CYS A 101 -8.60 11.03 -3.15
N GLY A 102 -7.84 11.76 -2.33
CA GLY A 102 -8.17 12.12 -0.95
C GLY A 102 -9.41 13.01 -0.78
N VAL A 103 -9.99 13.52 -1.86
CA VAL A 103 -11.29 14.22 -1.84
C VAL A 103 -12.42 13.25 -1.53
N HIS A 104 -12.31 12.01 -2.00
CA HIS A 104 -13.37 11.00 -1.91
C HIS A 104 -12.96 9.79 -1.06
N HIS A 105 -11.68 9.45 -1.06
CA HIS A 105 -11.08 8.31 -0.37
C HIS A 105 -10.23 8.76 0.83
N ASP A 106 -9.91 7.81 1.70
CA ASP A 106 -8.90 7.98 2.73
C ASP A 106 -7.57 7.45 2.18
N VAL A 107 -6.61 8.34 1.91
CA VAL A 107 -5.39 8.04 1.17
C VAL A 107 -4.15 8.37 2.00
N ALA A 108 -3.33 7.35 2.24
CA ALA A 108 -1.99 7.50 2.80
C ALA A 108 -0.93 7.24 1.73
N LEU A 109 0.01 8.16 1.56
CA LEU A 109 1.16 8.01 0.67
C LEU A 109 2.42 7.69 1.48
N ILE A 110 3.03 6.54 1.22
CA ILE A 110 4.33 6.14 1.77
C ILE A 110 5.36 6.16 0.64
N TRP A 111 6.37 7.01 0.80
CA TRP A 111 7.55 7.03 -0.04
C TRP A 111 8.59 6.03 0.49
N HIS A 112 9.26 5.31 -0.40
CA HIS A 112 10.32 4.38 0.00
C HIS A 112 11.56 4.48 -0.91
N PRO A 113 12.76 4.16 -0.41
CA PRO A 113 13.94 4.06 -1.27
C PRO A 113 13.72 3.03 -2.38
N PRO A 114 14.28 3.22 -3.59
CA PRO A 114 14.17 2.24 -4.66
C PRO A 114 14.66 0.85 -4.23
N LEU A 115 13.79 -0.16 -4.33
CA LEU A 115 14.14 -1.53 -3.98
C LEU A 115 15.17 -2.07 -4.98
N GLY A 116 16.25 -2.65 -4.48
CA GLY A 116 17.37 -3.10 -5.31
C GLY A 116 18.45 -2.04 -5.60
N ALA A 117 18.30 -0.80 -5.10
CA ALA A 117 19.39 0.18 -5.11
C ALA A 117 20.51 -0.14 -4.10
N SER A 118 20.22 -0.98 -3.10
CA SER A 118 21.22 -1.42 -2.12
C SER A 118 22.18 -2.45 -2.72
N THR A 119 23.47 -2.33 -2.38
CA THR A 119 24.55 -3.16 -2.94
C THR A 119 24.55 -4.61 -2.46
N THR A 120 23.76 -4.96 -1.44
CA THR A 120 23.66 -6.33 -0.91
C THR A 120 22.23 -6.83 -0.86
N ALA A 121 22.05 -8.13 -1.12
CA ALA A 121 20.75 -8.79 -1.04
C ALA A 121 20.14 -8.73 0.37
N ALA A 122 20.98 -8.76 1.42
CA ALA A 122 20.55 -8.67 2.80
C ALA A 122 19.95 -7.30 3.14
N SER A 123 20.60 -6.21 2.68
CA SER A 123 20.07 -4.85 2.84
C SER A 123 18.73 -4.68 2.13
N THR A 124 18.62 -5.16 0.88
CA THR A 124 17.35 -5.13 0.13
C THR A 124 16.25 -5.90 0.86
N ALA A 125 16.53 -7.11 1.34
CA ALA A 125 15.56 -7.91 2.09
C ALA A 125 15.11 -7.22 3.39
N SER A 126 16.03 -6.57 4.11
CA SER A 126 15.71 -5.80 5.31
C SER A 126 14.80 -4.61 4.99
N THR A 127 15.13 -3.81 3.96
CA THR A 127 14.30 -2.68 3.52
C THR A 127 12.92 -3.14 3.08
N THR A 128 12.82 -4.25 2.34
CA THR A 128 11.54 -4.84 1.95
C THR A 128 10.69 -5.25 3.16
N ALA A 129 11.31 -5.90 4.16
CA ALA A 129 10.61 -6.32 5.36
C ALA A 129 10.10 -5.14 6.19
N ALA A 130 10.93 -4.10 6.36
CA ALA A 130 10.57 -2.87 7.05
C ALA A 130 9.43 -2.14 6.32
N LEU A 131 9.53 -1.99 4.99
CA LEU A 131 8.51 -1.32 4.19
C LEU A 131 7.17 -2.06 4.31
N ALA A 132 7.20 -3.38 4.23
CA ALA A 132 5.99 -4.19 4.40
C ALA A 132 5.37 -4.02 5.80
N ALA A 133 6.19 -3.88 6.85
CA ALA A 133 5.70 -3.62 8.19
C ALA A 133 5.05 -2.23 8.30
N THR A 134 5.73 -1.16 7.84
CA THR A 134 5.20 0.21 7.85
C THR A 134 3.86 0.31 7.11
N VAL A 135 3.76 -0.29 5.92
CA VAL A 135 2.52 -0.28 5.12
C VAL A 135 1.40 -1.07 5.82
N ALA A 136 1.73 -2.23 6.40
CA ALA A 136 0.74 -3.04 7.11
C ALA A 136 0.26 -2.37 8.41
N ASP A 137 1.11 -1.61 9.09
CA ASP A 137 0.73 -0.81 10.27
C ASP A 137 -0.21 0.33 9.89
N GLU A 138 0.09 1.11 8.84
CA GLU A 138 -0.81 2.18 8.38
C GLU A 138 -2.19 1.63 7.99
N MET A 139 -2.22 0.48 7.31
CA MET A 139 -3.45 -0.22 6.93
C MET A 139 -4.23 -0.73 8.16
N ALA A 140 -3.53 -1.22 9.18
CA ALA A 140 -4.15 -1.76 10.38
C ALA A 140 -4.69 -0.68 11.33
N ASP A 141 -4.06 0.50 11.35
CA ASP A 141 -4.58 1.66 12.06
C ASP A 141 -5.91 2.16 11.47
N HIS A 142 -6.20 1.80 10.22
CA HIS A 142 -7.39 2.22 9.46
C HIS A 142 -8.21 1.05 8.90
N LEU A 143 -8.43 0.01 9.72
CA LEU A 143 -9.34 -1.10 9.36
C LEU A 143 -10.82 -0.70 9.25
N SER A 144 -11.15 0.53 9.67
CA SER A 144 -12.42 1.18 9.41
C SER A 144 -12.19 2.36 8.47
N VAL A 145 -12.94 2.39 7.36
CA VAL A 145 -12.88 3.49 6.39
C VAL A 145 -13.26 4.82 7.09
N GLY A 146 -12.29 5.73 7.18
CA GLY A 146 -12.41 7.01 7.86
C GLY A 146 -13.10 8.10 7.03
N ALA A 147 -12.95 9.35 7.49
CA ALA A 147 -13.25 10.52 6.66
C ALA A 147 -12.29 10.58 5.47
N PRO A 148 -12.69 11.15 4.32
CA PRO A 148 -11.76 11.37 3.22
C PRO A 148 -10.60 12.23 3.70
N ALA A 149 -9.40 11.82 3.37
CA ALA A 149 -8.20 12.52 3.76
C ALA A 149 -7.07 12.16 2.79
N PHE A 150 -6.11 13.07 2.69
CA PHE A 150 -4.80 12.75 2.12
C PHE A 150 -3.73 13.05 3.14
N VAL A 151 -2.92 12.06 3.45
CA VAL A 151 -1.75 12.18 4.33
C VAL A 151 -0.52 11.59 3.65
N THR A 152 0.65 12.20 3.91
CA THR A 152 1.93 11.60 3.56
C THR A 152 2.57 11.07 4.83
N ARG A 153 3.03 9.82 4.80
CA ARG A 153 3.62 9.11 5.94
C ARG A 153 5.10 8.82 5.67
N PRO A 154 5.97 8.94 6.68
CA PRO A 154 7.37 8.56 6.53
C PRO A 154 7.52 7.04 6.46
N PHE A 155 8.48 6.57 5.68
CA PHE A 155 8.99 5.20 5.81
C PHE A 155 9.85 5.08 7.07
N THR A 156 9.57 4.07 7.89
CA THR A 156 10.32 3.80 9.13
C THR A 156 11.29 2.64 8.92
N PHE A 157 12.58 2.95 8.82
CA PHE A 157 13.65 1.96 8.83
C PHE A 157 14.48 2.12 10.10
N GLU A 158 14.29 1.22 11.07
CA GLU A 158 15.21 1.11 12.19
C GLU A 158 16.48 0.41 11.69
N SER A 159 17.45 1.18 11.21
CA SER A 159 18.82 0.71 11.10
C SER A 159 19.33 0.46 12.51
N GLU A 160 19.37 -0.80 12.96
CA GLU A 160 20.18 -1.18 14.11
C GLU A 160 21.64 -0.77 13.81
N GLY A 161 22.06 0.34 14.41
CA GLY A 161 23.42 0.86 14.32
C GLY A 161 24.40 -0.21 14.80
N HIS A 162 25.27 -0.64 13.90
CA HIS A 162 26.47 -1.42 14.21
C HIS A 162 27.65 -0.46 14.40
#